data_AF-A0A0B4D4P7-F1
#
_entry.id   AF-A0A0B4D4P7-F1
#
_cell.length_a   1.000
_cell.length_b   1.000
_cell.length_c   1.000
_cell.angle_alpha   90.00
_cell.angle_beta   90.00
_cell.angle_gamma   90.00
#
_symmetry.space_group_name_H-M   'P 1'
#
loop_
_entity.id
_entity.type
_entity.pdbx_description
1 polymer ?
#
loop_
_entity_poly.entity_id
_entity_poly.type
_entity_poly.pdbx_seq_one_letter_code
_entity_poly.pdbx_strand_id
1 'polypeptide(L)'
;MKKIEFKKIDDGFRTVHPNDPKFILLSLFIGKYRFPKNIQQIIDLLESVNDNSKTWEEAIEPYSDDTLDIGYGSGELDIQENTAYFFSKNDEESFDMPLQELIDVMKEWKGFMS
;
A
#
# COMPACT_ATOMS: atom_id res chain seq x y z
N MET A 1 16.18 -9.75 2.99
CA MET A 1 15.01 -9.35 3.81
C MET A 1 14.45 -10.56 4.52
N LYS A 2 13.90 -10.37 5.74
CA LYS A 2 13.06 -11.40 6.38
C LYS A 2 11.70 -11.38 5.67
N LYS A 3 11.23 -12.55 5.25
CA LYS A 3 9.93 -12.77 4.61
C LYS A 3 8.80 -12.19 5.48
N ILE A 4 7.91 -11.40 4.92
CA ILE A 4 6.68 -10.98 5.61
C ILE A 4 5.75 -12.20 5.58
N GLU A 5 5.35 -12.69 6.75
CA GLU A 5 4.46 -13.84 6.86
C GLU A 5 3.09 -13.37 7.33
N PHE A 6 2.13 -13.35 6.41
CA PHE A 6 0.72 -13.17 6.74
C PHE A 6 0.19 -14.44 7.40
N LYS A 7 -0.08 -14.38 8.71
CA LYS A 7 -0.67 -15.51 9.45
C LYS A 7 -2.19 -15.44 9.37
N LYS A 8 -2.79 -16.54 8.91
CA LYS A 8 -4.20 -16.82 9.17
C LYS A 8 -4.31 -17.14 10.67
N ILE A 9 -4.96 -16.27 11.44
CA ILE A 9 -5.15 -16.49 12.87
C ILE A 9 -6.41 -17.36 13.02
N ASP A 10 -6.22 -18.65 13.30
CA ASP A 10 -7.27 -19.52 13.79
C ASP A 10 -7.50 -19.23 15.29
N ASP A 11 -8.74 -18.89 15.62
CA ASP A 11 -9.38 -18.88 16.94
C ASP A 11 -8.63 -18.22 18.11
N GLY A 12 -8.98 -16.95 18.36
CA GLY A 12 -8.73 -16.27 19.63
C GLY A 12 -8.33 -14.81 19.42
N PHE A 13 -9.30 -13.91 19.38
CA PHE A 13 -9.08 -12.46 19.24
C PHE A 13 -8.17 -11.92 20.36
N ARG A 14 -6.87 -11.93 20.13
CA ARG A 14 -5.98 -10.87 20.61
C ARG A 14 -5.69 -9.99 19.42
N THR A 15 -6.48 -8.93 19.29
CA THR A 15 -6.20 -7.81 18.40
C THR A 15 -4.88 -7.20 18.87
N VAL A 16 -3.77 -7.64 18.28
CA VAL A 16 -2.49 -6.95 18.46
C VAL A 16 -2.60 -5.72 17.59
N HIS A 17 -2.99 -4.60 18.21
CA HIS A 17 -2.93 -3.31 17.54
C HIS A 17 -1.44 -3.00 17.30
N PRO A 18 -1.00 -2.86 16.04
CA PRO A 18 0.32 -2.33 15.78
C PRO A 18 0.36 -0.92 16.35
N ASN A 19 1.26 -0.65 17.29
CA ASN A 19 1.49 0.70 17.80
C ASN A 19 2.48 1.48 16.93
N ASP A 20 2.98 0.86 15.85
CA ASP A 20 3.86 1.48 14.89
C ASP A 20 3.01 2.05 13.75
N PRO A 21 3.03 3.39 13.55
CA PRO A 21 2.25 4.06 12.51
C PRO A 21 2.50 3.51 11.10
N LYS A 22 3.71 2.98 10.84
CA LYS A 22 4.05 2.31 9.58
C LYS A 22 3.08 1.18 9.26
N PHE A 23 2.81 0.31 10.23
CA PHE A 23 1.93 -0.83 10.02
C PHE A 23 0.46 -0.41 9.94
N ILE A 24 0.08 0.70 10.59
CA ILE A 24 -1.28 1.24 10.51
C ILE A 24 -1.56 1.76 9.09
N LEU A 25 -0.77 2.71 8.59
CA LEU A 25 -0.99 3.29 7.26
C LEU A 25 -0.87 2.25 6.14
N LEU A 26 0.12 1.35 6.22
CA LEU A 26 0.23 0.25 5.27
C LEU A 26 -1.00 -0.67 5.34
N SER A 27 -1.49 -1.01 6.55
CA SER A 27 -2.69 -1.83 6.69
C SER A 27 -3.96 -1.17 6.12
N LEU A 28 -4.09 0.15 6.28
CA LEU A 28 -5.21 0.92 5.73
C LEU A 28 -5.14 0.97 4.21
N PHE A 29 -3.95 1.13 3.65
CA PHE A 29 -3.73 1.10 2.21
C PHE A 29 -4.07 -0.27 1.62
N ILE A 30 -3.42 -1.35 2.08
CA ILE A 30 -3.68 -2.70 1.54
C ILE A 30 -5.14 -3.14 1.79
N GLY A 31 -5.73 -2.73 2.93
CA GLY A 31 -7.10 -3.04 3.31
C GLY A 31 -8.16 -2.36 2.43
N LYS A 32 -7.85 -1.19 1.85
CA LYS A 32 -8.68 -0.53 0.83
C LYS A 32 -8.82 -1.42 -0.42
N TYR A 33 -7.76 -2.14 -0.77
CA TYR A 33 -7.71 -3.07 -1.88
C TYR A 33 -7.92 -4.51 -1.41
N ARG A 34 -9.11 -4.84 -0.91
CA ARG A 34 -9.43 -6.19 -0.40
C ARG A 34 -10.06 -7.15 -1.41
N PHE A 35 -10.31 -6.70 -2.63
CA PHE A 35 -10.89 -7.55 -3.69
C PHE A 35 -9.83 -7.85 -4.75
N PRO A 36 -9.69 -9.10 -5.23
CA PRO A 36 -8.61 -9.49 -6.15
C PRO A 36 -8.50 -8.62 -7.40
N LYS A 37 -9.63 -8.20 -7.98
CA LYS A 37 -9.66 -7.29 -9.13
C LYS A 37 -9.02 -5.93 -8.80
N ASN A 38 -9.34 -5.37 -7.64
CA ASN A 38 -8.82 -4.08 -7.20
C ASN A 38 -7.34 -4.19 -6.82
N ILE A 39 -6.92 -5.32 -6.23
CA ILE A 39 -5.51 -5.59 -5.91
C ILE A 39 -4.68 -5.67 -7.20
N GLN A 40 -5.18 -6.34 -8.24
CA GLN A 40 -4.45 -6.40 -9.51
C GLN A 40 -4.31 -5.01 -10.14
N GLN A 41 -5.39 -4.21 -10.14
CA GLN A 41 -5.35 -2.86 -10.71
C GLN A 41 -4.30 -1.98 -10.06
N ILE A 42 -4.16 -2.03 -8.73
CA ILE A 42 -3.13 -1.24 -8.04
C ILE A 42 -1.73 -1.81 -8.23
N ILE A 43 -1.57 -3.15 -8.34
CA ILE A 43 -0.28 -3.74 -8.72
C ILE A 43 0.15 -3.26 -10.11
N ASP A 44 -0.74 -3.34 -11.12
CA ASP A 44 -0.45 -2.91 -12.49
C ASP A 44 -0.04 -1.44 -12.53
N LEU A 45 -0.72 -0.60 -11.74
CA LEU A 45 -0.39 0.82 -11.59
C LEU A 45 1.02 1.01 -11.01
N LEU A 46 1.32 0.38 -9.88
CA LEU A 46 2.64 0.49 -9.22
C LEU A 46 3.76 -0.04 -10.11
N GLU A 47 3.53 -1.15 -10.82
CA GLU A 47 4.50 -1.73 -11.75
C GLU A 47 4.77 -0.80 -12.94
N SER A 48 3.75 -0.12 -13.47
CA SER A 48 3.92 0.84 -14.58
C SER A 48 4.79 2.05 -14.22
N VAL A 49 4.86 2.38 -12.93
CA VAL A 49 5.73 3.46 -12.43
C VAL A 49 7.12 2.91 -12.18
N ASN A 50 7.21 1.73 -11.56
CA ASN A 50 8.49 1.06 -11.27
C ASN A 50 9.29 0.68 -12.52
N ASP A 51 8.61 0.35 -13.63
CA ASP A 51 9.26 0.05 -14.92
C ASP A 51 9.49 1.29 -15.80
N ASN A 52 9.14 2.48 -15.30
CA ASN A 52 9.21 3.77 -16.00
C ASN A 52 8.38 3.82 -17.29
N SER A 53 7.33 3.01 -17.42
CA SER A 53 6.37 3.14 -18.53
C SER A 53 5.42 4.33 -18.36
N LYS A 54 5.22 4.79 -17.12
CA LYS A 54 4.46 6.00 -16.75
C LYS A 54 5.13 6.77 -15.61
N THR A 55 4.91 8.08 -15.54
CA THR A 55 5.13 8.83 -14.29
C THR A 55 4.06 8.48 -13.25
N TRP A 56 4.31 8.80 -11.97
CA TRP A 56 3.30 8.62 -10.93
C TRP A 56 2.01 9.36 -11.28
N GLU A 57 2.10 10.63 -11.69
CA GLU A 57 0.98 11.48 -12.08
C GLU A 57 0.15 10.84 -13.23
N GLU A 58 0.81 10.36 -14.28
CA GLU A 58 0.15 9.67 -15.41
C GLU A 58 -0.52 8.34 -15.00
N ALA A 59 -0.01 7.69 -13.95
CA ALA A 59 -0.53 6.43 -13.45
C ALA A 59 -1.79 6.66 -12.59
N ILE A 60 -1.84 7.76 -11.83
CA ILE A 60 -2.94 8.06 -10.91
C ILE A 60 -4.03 8.97 -11.49
N GLU A 61 -3.81 9.69 -12.59
CA GLU A 61 -4.79 10.58 -13.24
C GLU A 61 -6.22 9.99 -13.34
N PRO A 62 -6.42 8.68 -13.64
CA PRO A 62 -7.77 8.10 -13.69
C PRO A 62 -8.48 8.00 -12.33
N TYR A 63 -7.75 8.21 -11.23
CA TYR A 63 -8.16 7.93 -9.85
C TYR A 63 -8.05 9.16 -8.94
N SER A 64 -7.11 10.07 -9.22
CA SER A 64 -6.81 11.26 -8.43
C SER A 64 -5.94 12.24 -9.21
N ASP A 65 -5.90 13.50 -8.78
CA ASP A 65 -5.12 14.56 -9.44
C ASP A 65 -3.63 14.52 -9.04
N ASP A 66 -3.29 14.26 -7.77
CA ASP A 66 -1.90 14.38 -7.27
C ASP A 66 -1.44 13.20 -6.38
N THR A 67 -2.31 12.64 -5.54
CA THR A 67 -1.97 11.57 -4.59
C THR A 67 -3.07 10.53 -4.48
N LEU A 68 -2.74 9.32 -4.03
CA LEU A 68 -3.74 8.26 -3.88
C LEU A 68 -4.17 8.12 -2.41
N ASP A 69 -5.47 8.31 -2.14
CA ASP A 69 -6.02 8.23 -0.78
C ASP A 69 -5.74 6.88 -0.08
N ILE A 70 -5.24 6.95 1.15
CA ILE A 70 -5.08 5.84 2.09
C ILE A 70 -6.32 5.78 2.99
N GLY A 71 -7.14 4.75 2.78
CA GLY A 71 -8.19 4.33 3.71
C GLY A 71 -9.10 5.45 4.25
N TYR A 72 -10.02 5.95 3.42
CA TYR A 72 -11.08 6.90 3.81
C TYR A 72 -10.55 8.23 4.37
N GLY A 73 -9.48 8.76 3.77
CA GLY A 73 -8.90 10.04 4.15
C GLY A 73 -7.97 9.97 5.35
N SER A 74 -7.43 8.79 5.67
CA SER A 74 -6.45 8.62 6.76
C SER A 74 -5.05 9.11 6.36
N GLY A 75 -4.78 9.16 5.07
CA GLY A 75 -3.50 9.60 4.54
C GLY A 75 -3.49 9.57 3.01
N GLU A 76 -2.31 9.78 2.46
CA GLU A 76 -2.07 9.84 1.02
C GLU A 76 -0.81 9.04 0.65
N LEU A 77 -0.87 8.35 -0.48
CA LEU A 77 0.28 7.69 -1.11
C LEU A 77 0.77 8.57 -2.25
N ASP A 78 2.08 8.81 -2.25
CA ASP A 78 2.82 9.43 -3.35
C ASP A 78 4.00 8.53 -3.74
N ILE A 79 4.41 8.59 -5.01
CA ILE A 79 5.57 7.85 -5.50
C ILE A 79 6.51 8.79 -6.22
N GLN A 80 7.76 8.82 -5.73
CA GLN A 80 8.82 9.58 -6.35
C GLN A 80 9.99 8.63 -6.62
N GLU A 81 10.39 8.57 -7.89
CA GLU A 81 11.41 7.65 -8.39
C GLU A 81 11.11 6.19 -8.00
N ASN A 82 11.86 5.62 -7.04
CA ASN A 82 11.75 4.24 -6.58
C ASN A 82 11.26 4.13 -5.13
N THR A 83 10.65 5.19 -4.60
CA THR A 83 10.23 5.27 -3.20
C THR A 83 8.74 5.59 -3.13
N ALA A 84 8.02 4.81 -2.33
CA ALA A 84 6.62 5.03 -1.98
C ALA A 84 6.56 5.78 -0.63
N TYR A 85 5.94 6.95 -0.64
CA TYR A 85 5.75 7.82 0.51
C TYR A 85 4.31 7.75 0.99
N PHE A 86 4.13 7.35 2.25
CA PHE A 86 2.84 7.28 2.92
C PHE A 86 2.75 8.47 3.86
N PHE A 87 1.94 9.46 3.49
CA PHE A 87 1.70 10.65 4.29
C PHE A 87 0.49 10.44 5.19
N SER A 88 0.67 10.58 6.51
CA SER A 88 -0.45 10.67 7.45
C SER A 88 -1.05 12.07 7.41
N LYS A 89 -2.37 12.20 7.55
CA LYS A 89 -3.01 13.51 7.76
C LYS A 89 -2.59 14.22 9.06
N ASN A 90 -1.97 13.50 10.00
CA ASN A 90 -1.55 14.05 11.27
C ASN A 90 -0.04 14.39 11.32
N ASP A 91 0.67 14.36 10.19
CA ASP A 91 2.10 14.67 9.96
C ASP A 91 3.14 13.86 10.79
N GLU A 92 2.81 13.37 11.98
CA GLU A 92 3.73 12.68 12.90
C GLU A 92 3.92 11.18 12.59
N GLU A 93 3.22 10.66 11.59
CA GLU A 93 3.03 9.22 11.35
C GLU A 93 3.36 8.77 9.93
N SER A 94 3.92 9.66 9.11
CA SER A 94 4.31 9.39 7.74
C SER A 94 5.55 8.48 7.67
N PHE A 95 5.63 7.61 6.66
CA PHE A 95 6.80 6.76 6.43
C PHE A 95 7.03 6.53 4.94
N ASP A 96 8.24 6.12 4.59
CA ASP A 96 8.59 5.70 3.23
C ASP A 96 9.05 4.24 3.17
N MET A 97 8.92 3.65 1.99
CA MET A 97 9.46 2.33 1.69
C MET A 97 9.83 2.22 0.21
N PRO A 98 10.75 1.31 -0.17
CA PRO A 98 11.03 1.07 -1.58
C PRO A 98 9.76 0.66 -2.34
N LEU A 99 9.57 1.22 -3.53
CA LEU A 99 8.42 0.91 -4.40
C LEU A 99 8.31 -0.59 -4.69
N GLN A 100 9.45 -1.23 -4.97
CA GLN A 100 9.50 -2.68 -5.17
C GLN A 100 9.01 -3.45 -3.94
N GLU A 101 9.32 -2.99 -2.73
CA GLU A 101 8.85 -3.63 -1.49
C GLU A 101 7.32 -3.51 -1.37
N LEU A 102 6.74 -2.35 -1.74
CA LEU A 102 5.29 -2.18 -1.75
C LEU A 102 4.61 -3.09 -2.78
N ILE A 103 5.18 -3.21 -3.98
CA ILE A 103 4.68 -4.13 -5.03
C ILE A 103 4.67 -5.57 -4.52
N ASP A 104 5.76 -5.99 -3.89
CA ASP A 104 5.89 -7.35 -3.34
C ASP A 104 4.83 -7.60 -2.25
N VAL A 105 4.62 -6.64 -1.34
CA VAL A 105 3.55 -6.69 -0.32
C VAL A 105 2.17 -6.85 -0.98
N MET A 106 1.87 -6.09 -2.03
CA MET A 106 0.58 -6.17 -2.72
C MET A 106 0.39 -7.52 -3.44
N LYS A 107 1.45 -8.09 -4.02
CA LYS A 107 1.41 -9.43 -4.64
C LYS A 107 1.19 -10.53 -3.60
N GLU A 108 1.88 -10.47 -2.46
CA GLU A 108 1.66 -11.38 -1.34
C GLU A 108 0.23 -11.26 -0.81
N TRP A 109 -0.28 -10.04 -0.66
CA TRP A 109 -1.65 -9.77 -0.25
C TRP A 109 -2.68 -10.34 -1.23
N LYS A 110 -2.46 -10.17 -2.54
CA LYS A 110 -3.29 -10.80 -3.58
C LYS A 110 -3.33 -12.32 -3.42
N GLY A 111 -2.17 -12.93 -3.19
CA GLY A 111 -2.03 -14.37 -2.97
C GLY A 111 -2.77 -14.85 -1.72
N PHE A 112 -2.75 -14.06 -0.65
CA PHE A 112 -3.49 -14.36 0.58
C PHE A 112 -5.02 -14.27 0.42
N MET A 113 -5.49 -13.33 -0.41
CA MET A 113 -6.92 -13.06 -0.64
C MET A 113 -7.57 -13.95 -1.72
N SER A 114 -6.78 -14.79 -2.40
CA SER A 114 -7.23 -15.74 -3.43
C SER A 114 -7.54 -17.12 -2.84
#